data_AF-G3AS89-F1
#
_entry.id   AF-G3AS89-F1
#
_cell.length_a   1.000
_cell.length_b   1.000
_cell.length_c   1.000
_cell.angle_alpha   90.00
_cell.angle_beta   90.00
_cell.angle_gamma   90.00
#
_symmetry.space_group_name_H-M   'P 1'
#
loop_
_entity.id
_entity.type
_entity.pdbx_description
1 polymer ?
#
loop_
_entity_poly.entity_id
_entity_poly.type
_entity_poly.pdbx_seq_one_letter_code
_entity_poly.pdbx_strand_id
1 'polypeptide(L)'
;MYLIGASLKPYAIKLFNDQFGNYVIQGCIKFGSPFNDFVFEAMLDSFIEISFGRFGARCIRTILESANESSCVTNEQVLLVAGLIVEYANELVVNANGSLLITWFLDTFNDTDYKIQLLSGKFLPHLRSLCVHKLANLTILKILNNRAENQVREVILNAIFEESNLEYILSESLSSSAPNTEYSAGPMFIYKIISNPILAEYANNHIGTIRRLLHDLPIVNLQNYKKLMDEVGVSKTNRITSNGKPKRRTGRTGKQYDQMYVPMLQQQQGSHHHQQQQHYPQQQQQHQHQHQQQPPQQQQQYYPPYQQFYPQQYVNVPPYLKQQQMYNSQQATQAQVQAQAQAQAQAQAQAQAAQQAQDMAVMQQLEQLSLSSAALGYNSNPGTPTMSRNQYI
;
A
#
# COMPACT_ATOMS: atom_id res chain seq x y z
N MET A 1 34.67 10.74 14.99
CA MET A 1 33.20 10.61 15.14
C MET A 1 32.55 11.90 15.63
N TYR A 2 33.02 12.51 16.73
CA TYR A 2 32.46 13.76 17.25
C TYR A 2 32.33 14.90 16.21
N LEU A 3 33.39 15.18 15.44
CA LEU A 3 33.35 16.22 14.39
C LEU A 3 32.26 15.96 13.33
N ILE A 4 32.07 14.69 12.94
CA ILE A 4 31.05 14.29 11.96
C ILE A 4 29.66 14.50 12.56
N GLY A 5 29.38 13.91 13.73
CA GLY A 5 28.07 14.03 14.39
C GLY A 5 27.70 15.48 14.66
N ALA A 6 28.61 16.29 15.19
CA ALA A 6 28.38 17.71 15.46
C ALA A 6 28.11 18.51 14.18
N SER A 7 28.78 18.20 13.07
CA SER A 7 28.58 18.89 11.78
C SER A 7 27.28 18.47 11.09
N LEU A 8 26.83 17.23 11.30
CA LEU A 8 25.59 16.71 10.71
C LEU A 8 24.34 17.04 11.52
N LYS A 9 24.45 17.16 12.85
CA LYS A 9 23.30 17.41 13.76
C LYS A 9 22.36 18.52 13.30
N PRO A 10 22.83 19.72 12.87
CA PRO A 10 21.93 20.80 12.42
C PRO A 10 21.12 20.47 11.16
N TYR A 11 21.51 19.43 10.42
CA TYR A 11 20.89 19.01 9.17
C TYR A 11 20.20 17.65 9.29
N ALA A 12 20.19 17.02 10.47
CA ALA A 12 19.77 15.63 10.65
C ALA A 12 18.35 15.37 10.11
N ILE A 13 17.39 16.24 10.40
CA ILE A 13 16.00 16.13 9.91
C ILE A 13 15.93 16.15 8.38
N LYS A 14 16.67 17.08 7.75
CA LYS A 14 16.76 17.19 6.28
C LYS A 14 17.41 15.95 5.68
N LEU A 15 18.45 15.43 6.32
CA LEU A 15 19.15 14.23 5.88
C LEU A 15 18.26 12.99 5.98
N PHE A 16 17.52 12.82 7.08
CA PHE A 16 16.54 11.74 7.22
C PHE A 16 15.56 11.67 6.04
N ASN A 17 15.08 12.83 5.60
CA ASN A 17 14.08 12.95 4.55
C ASN A 17 14.66 13.11 3.13
N ASP A 18 15.98 13.12 2.99
CA ASP A 18 16.66 13.14 1.70
C ASP A 18 16.86 11.72 1.15
N GLN A 19 16.76 11.58 -0.18
CA GLN A 19 16.87 10.30 -0.88
C GLN A 19 18.25 9.63 -0.74
N PHE A 20 19.32 10.41 -0.47
CA PHE A 20 20.68 9.91 -0.24
C PHE A 20 21.15 10.15 1.19
N GLY A 21 20.80 11.31 1.76
CA GLY A 21 21.17 11.71 3.12
C GLY A 21 20.72 10.71 4.19
N ASN A 22 19.62 9.99 3.95
CA ASN A 22 19.12 9.00 4.90
C ASN A 22 20.11 7.83 5.09
N TYR A 23 20.91 7.51 4.07
CA TYR A 23 21.97 6.51 4.17
C TYR A 23 23.20 7.04 4.93
N VAL A 24 23.44 8.35 4.88
CA VAL A 24 24.47 9.00 5.72
C VAL A 24 24.08 8.89 7.20
N ILE A 25 22.81 9.12 7.53
CA ILE A 25 22.28 8.94 8.90
C ILE A 25 22.45 7.49 9.36
N GLN A 26 22.05 6.51 8.53
CA GLN A 26 22.25 5.09 8.83
C GLN A 26 23.74 4.74 9.02
N GLY A 27 24.63 5.33 8.22
CA GLY A 27 26.07 5.17 8.39
C GLY A 27 26.59 5.65 9.75
N CYS A 28 25.99 6.71 10.30
CA CYS A 28 26.36 7.25 11.61
C CYS A 28 25.93 6.35 12.78
N ILE A 29 24.96 5.45 12.59
CA ILE A 29 24.56 4.50 13.64
C ILE A 29 25.73 3.63 14.09
N LYS A 30 26.60 3.24 13.15
CA LYS A 30 27.81 2.42 13.41
C LYS A 30 28.78 3.04 14.41
N PHE A 31 28.66 4.33 14.72
CA PHE A 31 29.51 4.99 15.69
C PHE A 31 29.18 4.61 17.14
N GLY A 32 27.99 4.05 17.38
CA GLY A 32 27.51 3.70 18.73
C GLY A 32 27.26 4.94 19.61
N SER A 33 26.61 4.72 20.75
CA SER A 33 26.45 5.77 21.76
C SER A 33 27.82 6.10 22.39
N PRO A 34 28.15 7.38 22.66
CA PRO A 34 27.30 8.57 22.52
C PRO A 34 27.37 9.25 21.15
N PHE A 35 28.14 8.69 20.20
CA PHE A 35 28.43 9.37 18.93
C PHE A 35 27.29 9.29 17.90
N ASN A 36 26.34 8.38 18.07
CA ASN A 36 25.12 8.30 17.28
C ASN A 36 23.90 8.96 17.95
N ASP A 37 24.04 9.47 19.19
CA ASP A 37 22.92 10.00 19.97
C ASP A 37 22.22 11.16 19.25
N PHE A 38 22.96 11.98 18.49
CA PHE A 38 22.38 13.09 17.72
C PHE A 38 21.31 12.65 16.71
N VAL A 39 21.35 11.39 16.25
CA VAL A 39 20.36 10.80 15.35
C VAL A 39 19.04 10.60 16.09
N PHE A 40 19.11 10.08 17.32
CA PHE A 40 17.96 9.84 18.18
C PHE A 40 17.40 11.13 18.79
N GLU A 41 18.27 12.09 19.12
CA GLU A 41 17.86 13.45 19.48
C GLU A 41 17.06 14.10 18.33
N ALA A 42 17.50 13.97 17.08
CA ALA A 42 16.76 14.48 15.93
C ALA A 42 15.40 13.78 15.75
N MET A 43 15.33 12.47 15.99
CA MET A 43 14.05 11.74 16.02
C MET A 43 13.13 12.28 17.11
N LEU A 44 13.65 12.53 18.31
CA LEU A 44 12.88 13.09 19.43
C LEU A 44 12.36 14.50 19.12
N ASP A 45 13.20 15.36 18.56
CA ASP A 45 12.87 16.76 18.27
C ASP A 45 11.84 16.91 17.14
N SER A 46 11.80 16.00 16.17
CA SER A 46 10.98 16.15 14.94
C SER A 46 10.45 14.83 14.39
N PHE A 47 9.94 13.98 15.28
CA PHE A 47 9.49 12.62 14.94
C PHE A 47 8.42 12.58 13.83
N ILE A 48 7.38 13.41 13.91
CA ILE A 48 6.30 13.43 12.92
C ILE A 48 6.83 13.84 11.54
N GLU A 49 7.66 14.88 11.47
CA GLU A 49 8.23 15.36 10.21
C GLU A 49 9.07 14.27 9.52
N ILE A 50 9.89 13.55 10.30
CA ILE A 50 10.72 12.47 9.79
C ILE A 50 9.87 11.26 9.39
N SER A 51 8.96 10.82 10.26
CA SER A 51 8.16 9.61 10.05
C SER A 51 7.09 9.74 8.96
N PHE A 52 6.71 10.96 8.59
CA PHE A 52 5.81 11.21 7.47
C PHE A 52 6.55 11.23 6.13
N GLY A 53 7.87 11.46 6.14
CA GLY A 53 8.70 11.39 4.96
C GLY A 53 8.90 9.95 4.45
N ARG A 54 8.88 9.77 3.13
CA ARG A 54 9.07 8.45 2.48
C ARG A 54 10.41 7.82 2.89
N PHE A 55 11.47 8.62 2.91
CA PHE A 55 12.82 8.18 3.26
C PHE A 55 13.01 8.12 4.77
N GLY A 56 12.51 9.11 5.51
CA GLY A 56 12.64 9.18 6.97
C GLY A 56 12.01 7.98 7.68
N ALA A 57 10.77 7.62 7.36
CA ALA A 57 10.10 6.46 7.95
C ALA A 57 10.86 5.14 7.70
N ARG A 58 11.40 4.96 6.49
CA ARG A 58 12.21 3.78 6.13
C ARG A 58 13.54 3.79 6.87
N CYS A 59 14.20 4.94 6.95
CA CYS A 59 15.45 5.12 7.69
C CYS A 59 15.26 4.77 9.17
N ILE A 60 14.22 5.31 9.85
CA ILE A 60 13.89 4.96 11.23
C ILE A 60 13.71 3.44 11.37
N ARG A 61 12.90 2.83 10.50
CA ARG A 61 12.67 1.39 10.54
C ARG A 61 13.96 0.58 10.39
N THR A 62 14.82 0.93 9.43
CA THR A 62 16.11 0.25 9.23
C THR A 62 17.04 0.40 10.44
N ILE A 63 17.07 1.58 11.07
CA ILE A 63 17.84 1.81 12.29
C ILE A 63 17.36 0.87 13.41
N LEU A 64 16.04 0.76 13.58
CA LEU A 64 15.44 -0.11 14.60
C LEU A 64 15.65 -1.60 14.31
N GLU A 65 15.55 -2.03 13.05
CA GLU A 65 15.82 -3.41 12.65
C GLU A 65 17.29 -3.80 12.89
N SER A 66 18.23 -2.84 12.73
CA SER A 66 19.65 -3.08 12.99
C SER A 66 20.00 -3.33 14.46
N ALA A 67 19.13 -2.95 15.40
CA ALA A 67 19.35 -3.17 16.84
C ALA A 67 19.41 -4.66 17.22
N ASN A 68 18.75 -5.53 16.44
CA ASN A 68 18.81 -6.97 16.65
C ASN A 68 20.11 -7.60 16.11
N GLU A 69 20.80 -6.92 15.20
CA GLU A 69 21.99 -7.42 14.49
C GLU A 69 23.29 -6.80 15.01
N SER A 70 23.21 -5.62 15.63
CA SER A 70 24.34 -4.81 16.04
C SER A 70 24.12 -4.21 17.43
N SER A 71 25.17 -4.19 18.25
CA SER A 71 25.18 -3.49 19.55
C SER A 71 25.33 -1.97 19.44
N CYS A 72 25.34 -1.40 18.23
CA CYS A 72 25.48 0.03 18.02
C CYS A 72 24.22 0.83 18.39
N VAL A 73 23.03 0.22 18.34
CA VAL A 73 21.78 0.81 18.84
C VAL A 73 21.48 0.22 20.21
N THR A 74 21.37 1.09 21.21
CA THR A 74 21.12 0.66 22.59
C THR A 74 19.63 0.39 22.84
N ASN A 75 19.32 -0.37 23.88
CA ASN A 75 17.92 -0.65 24.25
C ASN A 75 17.19 0.64 24.64
N GLU A 76 17.86 1.58 25.29
CA GLU A 76 17.32 2.89 25.64
C GLU A 76 16.91 3.68 24.38
N GLN A 77 17.72 3.62 23.32
CA GLN A 77 17.42 4.24 22.04
C GLN A 77 16.25 3.55 21.32
N VAL A 78 16.15 2.22 21.37
CA VAL A 78 14.99 1.47 20.83
C VAL A 78 13.71 1.87 21.58
N LEU A 79 13.76 1.88 22.92
CA LEU A 79 12.62 2.24 23.77
C LEU A 79 12.18 3.69 23.57
N LEU A 80 13.12 4.63 23.39
CA LEU A 80 12.82 6.02 23.04
C LEU A 80 11.96 6.09 21.77
N VAL A 81 12.39 5.44 20.70
CA VAL A 81 11.68 5.49 19.42
C VAL A 81 10.36 4.70 19.48
N ALA A 82 10.34 3.56 20.18
CA ALA A 82 9.11 2.81 20.43
C ALA A 82 8.08 3.66 21.21
N GLY A 83 8.53 4.42 22.20
CA GLY A 83 7.70 5.40 22.93
C GLY A 83 7.15 6.49 22.01
N LEU A 84 7.96 7.03 21.10
CA LEU A 84 7.49 8.00 20.09
C LEU A 84 6.44 7.40 19.14
N ILE A 85 6.62 6.13 18.72
CA ILE A 85 5.62 5.42 17.89
C ILE A 85 4.28 5.30 18.62
N VAL A 86 4.30 4.92 19.91
CA VAL A 86 3.08 4.83 20.72
C VAL A 86 2.47 6.21 20.92
N GLU A 87 3.29 7.23 21.18
CA GLU A 87 2.80 8.58 21.46
C GLU A 87 2.04 9.17 20.27
N TYR A 88 2.59 9.02 19.07
CA TYR A 88 2.05 9.54 17.81
C TYR A 88 1.25 8.50 17.01
N ALA A 89 0.73 7.46 17.67
CA ALA A 89 0.12 6.33 16.99
C ALA A 89 -1.07 6.71 16.09
N ASN A 90 -1.90 7.67 16.51
CA ASN A 90 -3.10 8.09 15.77
C ASN A 90 -2.74 8.80 14.45
N GLU A 91 -1.65 9.57 14.45
CA GLU A 91 -1.11 10.29 13.30
C GLU A 91 -0.40 9.32 12.34
N LEU A 92 0.39 8.39 12.88
CA LEU A 92 1.13 7.41 12.10
C LEU A 92 0.21 6.43 11.38
N VAL A 93 -0.84 5.92 12.04
CA VAL A 93 -1.68 4.83 11.49
C VAL A 93 -2.50 5.28 10.28
N VAL A 94 -2.76 6.59 10.14
CA VAL A 94 -3.46 7.17 8.98
C VAL A 94 -2.51 7.68 7.89
N ASN A 95 -1.20 7.72 8.16
CA ASN A 95 -0.19 8.15 7.20
C ASN A 95 0.42 6.96 6.44
N ALA A 96 0.54 7.07 5.11
CA ALA A 96 1.05 5.98 4.26
C ALA A 96 2.52 5.57 4.55
N ASN A 97 3.35 6.50 5.02
CA ASN A 97 4.72 6.20 5.44
C ASN A 97 4.77 5.86 6.93
N GLY A 98 4.07 6.63 7.76
CA GLY A 98 4.02 6.43 9.22
C GLY A 98 3.49 5.05 9.63
N SER A 99 2.55 4.47 8.87
CA SER A 99 2.00 3.15 9.15
C SER A 99 3.05 2.03 9.09
N LEU A 100 4.20 2.26 8.43
CA LEU A 100 5.32 1.32 8.43
C LEU A 100 5.93 1.16 9.83
N LEU A 101 5.98 2.24 10.62
CA LEU A 101 6.50 2.21 11.99
C LEU A 101 5.53 1.52 12.95
N ILE A 102 4.22 1.73 12.77
CA ILE A 102 3.19 0.98 13.50
C ILE A 102 3.30 -0.53 13.20
N THR A 103 3.56 -0.87 11.93
CA THR A 103 3.74 -2.27 11.52
C THR A 103 4.99 -2.87 12.15
N TRP A 104 6.12 -2.16 12.12
CA TRP A 104 7.34 -2.58 12.81
C TRP A 104 7.11 -2.80 14.31
N PHE A 105 6.39 -1.90 14.97
CA PHE A 105 6.09 -2.02 16.40
C PHE A 105 5.23 -3.26 16.70
N LEU A 106 4.24 -3.58 15.86
CA LEU A 106 3.41 -4.77 16.04
C LEU A 106 4.17 -6.08 15.75
N ASP A 107 5.00 -6.11 14.71
CA ASP A 107 5.62 -7.35 14.20
C ASP A 107 6.98 -7.66 14.83
N THR A 108 7.78 -6.62 15.11
CA THR A 108 9.21 -6.78 15.38
C THR A 108 9.59 -6.36 16.80
N PHE A 109 8.98 -5.31 17.34
CA PHE A 109 9.28 -4.87 18.70
C PHE A 109 8.76 -5.87 19.73
N ASN A 110 9.61 -6.39 20.62
CA ASN A 110 9.26 -7.46 21.56
C ASN A 110 9.76 -7.21 23.00
N ASP A 111 10.14 -5.97 23.35
CA ASP A 111 10.65 -5.66 24.70
C ASP A 111 9.53 -5.58 25.75
N THR A 112 8.27 -5.76 25.36
CA THR A 112 7.13 -5.74 26.27
C THR A 112 5.97 -6.62 25.79
N ASP A 113 5.36 -7.34 26.74
CA ASP A 113 4.19 -8.18 26.50
C ASP A 113 2.93 -7.34 26.18
N TYR A 114 2.84 -6.11 26.71
CA TYR A 114 1.65 -5.26 26.59
C TYR A 114 1.67 -4.32 25.37
N LYS A 115 2.52 -4.59 24.36
CA LYS A 115 2.70 -3.71 23.18
C LYS A 115 1.39 -3.45 22.43
N ILE A 116 0.56 -4.49 22.26
CA ILE A 116 -0.72 -4.37 21.55
C ILE A 116 -1.71 -3.56 22.38
N GLN A 117 -1.68 -3.73 23.71
CA GLN A 117 -2.51 -2.97 24.63
C GLN A 117 -2.19 -1.47 24.58
N LEU A 118 -0.91 -1.09 24.51
CA LEU A 118 -0.50 0.33 24.38
C LEU A 118 -1.10 0.99 23.15
N LEU A 119 -0.92 0.38 21.97
CA LEU A 119 -1.46 0.92 20.72
C LEU A 119 -2.99 0.93 20.74
N SER A 120 -3.61 -0.15 21.22
CA SER A 120 -5.07 -0.25 21.30
C SER A 120 -5.65 0.83 22.21
N GLY A 121 -4.99 1.15 23.32
CA GLY A 121 -5.36 2.25 24.21
C GLY A 121 -5.38 3.61 23.49
N LYS A 122 -4.42 3.86 22.58
CA LYS A 122 -4.37 5.10 21.79
C LYS A 122 -5.45 5.14 20.69
N PHE A 123 -5.82 3.98 20.14
CA PHE A 123 -6.80 3.87 19.04
C PHE A 123 -8.25 3.87 19.49
N LEU A 124 -8.56 3.33 20.68
CA LEU A 124 -9.93 3.19 21.19
C LEU A 124 -10.78 4.47 21.12
N PRO A 125 -10.28 5.66 21.52
CA PRO A 125 -11.07 6.90 21.45
C PRO A 125 -11.48 7.31 20.03
N HIS A 126 -10.76 6.85 19.00
CA HIS A 126 -10.98 7.22 17.60
C HIS A 126 -11.41 6.01 16.74
N LEU A 127 -11.75 4.89 17.37
CA LEU A 127 -11.85 3.58 16.72
C LEU A 127 -12.81 3.58 15.53
N ARG A 128 -14.01 4.16 15.69
CA ARG A 128 -15.02 4.25 14.62
C ARG A 128 -14.48 4.94 13.34
N SER A 129 -13.64 5.96 13.50
CA SER A 129 -13.02 6.69 12.39
C SER A 129 -11.86 5.89 11.77
N LEU A 130 -11.10 5.16 12.58
CA LEU A 130 -10.02 4.30 12.12
C LEU A 130 -10.54 3.08 11.33
N CYS A 131 -11.68 2.50 11.73
CA CYS A 131 -12.34 1.39 11.05
C CYS A 131 -12.76 1.74 9.61
N VAL A 132 -13.09 3.00 9.34
CA VAL A 132 -13.48 3.49 8.01
C VAL A 132 -12.33 4.17 7.26
N HIS A 133 -11.16 4.33 7.88
CA HIS A 133 -10.01 4.89 7.18
C HIS A 133 -9.37 3.83 6.28
N LYS A 134 -9.14 4.17 5.01
CA LYS A 134 -8.63 3.24 3.96
C LYS A 134 -7.36 2.47 4.33
N LEU A 135 -6.50 3.06 5.16
CA LEU A 135 -5.23 2.48 5.58
C LEU A 135 -5.30 1.95 7.01
N ALA A 136 -5.92 2.69 7.93
CA ALA A 136 -5.84 2.37 9.35
C ALA A 136 -6.68 1.14 9.70
N ASN A 137 -7.74 0.88 8.94
CA ASN A 137 -8.57 -0.30 9.12
C ASN A 137 -7.77 -1.62 8.97
N LEU A 138 -6.66 -1.60 8.23
CA LEU A 138 -5.76 -2.75 8.08
C LEU A 138 -5.01 -3.02 9.37
N THR A 139 -4.57 -1.98 10.08
CA THR A 139 -3.94 -2.08 11.39
C THR A 139 -4.92 -2.59 12.43
N ILE A 140 -6.16 -2.10 12.44
CA ILE A 140 -7.20 -2.60 13.34
C ILE A 140 -7.49 -4.09 13.08
N LEU A 141 -7.65 -4.49 11.80
CA LEU A 141 -7.80 -5.90 11.45
C LEU A 141 -6.59 -6.74 11.88
N LYS A 142 -5.37 -6.21 11.76
CA LYS A 142 -4.15 -6.90 12.17
C LYS A 142 -4.13 -7.14 13.69
N ILE A 143 -4.51 -6.15 14.48
CA ILE A 143 -4.65 -6.27 15.94
C ILE A 143 -5.71 -7.32 16.29
N LEU A 144 -6.89 -7.26 15.67
CA LEU A 144 -7.97 -8.22 15.90
C LEU A 144 -7.58 -9.66 15.55
N ASN A 145 -6.76 -9.85 14.51
CA ASN A 145 -6.26 -11.17 14.11
C ASN A 145 -5.17 -11.73 15.03
N ASN A 146 -4.66 -10.95 15.97
CA ASN A 146 -3.66 -11.43 16.90
C ASN A 146 -4.30 -12.43 17.89
N ARG A 147 -3.75 -13.65 17.91
CA ARG A 147 -4.26 -14.75 18.74
C ARG A 147 -3.76 -14.74 20.18
N ALA A 148 -2.72 -13.97 20.49
CA ALA A 148 -2.15 -13.91 21.84
C ALA A 148 -3.02 -13.08 22.80
N GLU A 149 -3.58 -11.97 22.32
CA GLU A 149 -4.24 -10.96 23.15
C GLU A 149 -5.78 -11.01 23.07
N ASN A 150 -6.38 -12.04 23.67
CA ASN A 150 -7.84 -12.23 23.66
C ASN A 150 -8.60 -11.06 24.32
N GLN A 151 -8.09 -10.52 25.43
CA GLN A 151 -8.75 -9.45 26.18
C GLN A 151 -8.80 -8.14 25.38
N VAL A 152 -7.68 -7.75 24.75
CA VAL A 152 -7.62 -6.54 23.91
C VAL A 152 -8.57 -6.67 22.72
N ARG A 153 -8.60 -7.86 22.09
CA ARG A 153 -9.53 -8.15 20.99
C ARG A 153 -10.98 -7.97 21.42
N GLU A 154 -11.36 -8.52 22.57
CA GLU A 154 -12.74 -8.40 23.08
C GLU A 154 -13.13 -6.94 23.32
N VAL A 155 -12.25 -6.14 23.93
CA VAL A 155 -12.49 -4.70 24.17
C VAL A 155 -12.70 -3.95 22.84
N ILE A 156 -11.86 -4.21 21.83
CA ILE A 156 -12.00 -3.57 20.52
C ILE A 156 -13.29 -4.01 19.82
N LEU A 157 -13.64 -5.30 19.86
CA LEU A 157 -14.87 -5.81 19.25
C LEU A 157 -16.12 -5.25 19.94
N ASN A 158 -16.15 -5.21 21.28
CA ASN A 158 -17.22 -4.56 22.05
C ASN A 158 -17.42 -3.10 21.59
N ALA A 159 -16.34 -2.35 21.41
CA ALA A 159 -16.40 -0.98 20.95
C ALA A 159 -16.85 -0.84 19.49
N ILE A 160 -16.41 -1.73 18.58
CA ILE A 160 -16.83 -1.73 17.16
C ILE A 160 -18.33 -2.00 17.03
N PHE A 161 -18.84 -2.96 17.80
CA PHE A 161 -20.23 -3.41 17.72
C PHE A 161 -21.19 -2.69 18.68
N GLU A 162 -20.69 -1.71 19.44
CA GLU A 162 -21.54 -0.70 20.07
C GLU A 162 -22.40 -0.03 18.99
N GLU A 163 -23.72 0.05 19.20
CA GLU A 163 -24.67 0.43 18.16
C GLU A 163 -24.34 1.76 17.48
N SER A 164 -23.91 2.76 18.26
CA SER A 164 -23.52 4.09 17.78
C SER A 164 -22.28 4.05 16.86
N ASN A 165 -21.29 3.23 17.19
CA ASN A 165 -20.07 3.06 16.41
C ASN A 165 -20.32 2.22 15.16
N LEU A 166 -21.12 1.16 15.29
CA LEU A 166 -21.50 0.31 14.17
C LEU A 166 -22.31 1.09 13.12
N GLU A 167 -23.27 1.91 13.55
CA GLU A 167 -24.03 2.79 12.66
C GLU A 167 -23.10 3.78 11.93
N TYR A 168 -22.15 4.40 12.64
CA TYR A 168 -21.15 5.28 12.03
C TYR A 168 -20.31 4.54 10.97
N ILE A 169 -19.82 3.35 11.30
CA ILE A 169 -18.98 2.56 10.38
C ILE A 169 -19.77 2.16 9.13
N LEU A 170 -21.04 1.76 9.28
CA LEU A 170 -21.89 1.35 8.17
C LEU A 170 -22.40 2.53 7.33
N SER A 171 -22.49 3.74 7.89
CA SER A 171 -22.97 4.93 7.19
C SER A 171 -21.90 5.74 6.48
N GLU A 172 -20.61 5.37 6.58
CA GLU A 172 -19.49 6.17 6.02
C GLU A 172 -19.70 6.56 4.56
N SER A 173 -20.01 5.61 3.67
CA SER A 173 -20.22 5.90 2.25
C SER A 173 -21.49 6.70 1.93
N LEU A 174 -22.36 6.94 2.91
CA LEU A 174 -23.54 7.81 2.77
C LEU A 174 -23.21 9.26 3.14
N SER A 175 -22.24 9.46 4.02
CA SER A 175 -21.79 10.78 4.48
C SER A 175 -20.85 11.48 3.49
N SER A 176 -20.13 10.70 2.66
CA SER A 176 -19.28 11.27 1.62
C SER A 176 -20.16 11.77 0.46
N SER A 177 -20.40 13.07 0.40
CA SER A 177 -21.10 13.77 -0.69
C SER A 177 -20.36 13.71 -2.05
N ALA A 178 -19.36 12.85 -2.19
CA ALA A 178 -18.62 12.60 -3.42
C ALA A 178 -19.23 11.37 -4.12
N PRO A 179 -19.97 11.56 -5.24
CA PRO A 179 -20.66 10.47 -5.95
C PRO A 179 -19.74 9.42 -6.60
N ASN A 180 -18.42 9.52 -6.42
CA ASN A 180 -17.40 8.68 -7.07
C ASN A 180 -16.42 8.02 -6.09
N THR A 181 -16.73 7.92 -4.79
CA THR A 181 -15.89 7.12 -3.87
C THR A 181 -16.17 5.63 -4.13
N GLU A 182 -15.40 5.02 -5.02
CA GLU A 182 -15.50 3.59 -5.37
C GLU A 182 -15.21 2.65 -4.18
N TYR A 183 -14.65 3.18 -3.10
CA TYR A 183 -14.23 2.41 -1.93
C TYR A 183 -15.03 2.81 -0.70
N SER A 184 -15.93 1.91 -0.27
CA SER A 184 -16.59 2.01 1.03
C SER A 184 -15.83 1.15 2.03
N ALA A 185 -15.04 1.80 2.87
CA ALA A 185 -14.12 1.12 3.78
C ALA A 185 -14.88 0.42 4.91
N GLY A 186 -15.93 1.04 5.44
CA GLY A 186 -16.66 0.59 6.62
C GLY A 186 -17.42 -0.72 6.46
N PRO A 187 -18.39 -0.82 5.52
CA PRO A 187 -19.10 -2.08 5.22
C PRO A 187 -18.16 -3.22 4.84
N MET A 188 -17.12 -2.93 4.06
CA MET A 188 -16.08 -3.93 3.73
C MET A 188 -15.25 -4.34 4.93
N PHE A 189 -14.98 -3.43 5.87
CA PHE A 189 -14.30 -3.73 7.13
C PHE A 189 -15.15 -4.65 8.02
N ILE A 190 -16.45 -4.35 8.19
CA ILE A 190 -17.37 -5.22 8.93
C ILE A 190 -17.50 -6.59 8.26
N TYR A 191 -17.62 -6.62 6.93
CA TYR A 191 -17.61 -7.88 6.17
C TYR A 191 -16.37 -8.73 6.47
N LYS A 192 -15.17 -8.12 6.48
CA LYS A 192 -13.92 -8.82 6.79
C LYS A 192 -13.87 -9.35 8.24
N ILE A 193 -14.54 -8.70 9.19
CA ILE A 193 -14.65 -9.20 10.57
C ILE A 193 -15.56 -10.42 10.62
N ILE A 194 -16.77 -10.33 10.06
CA ILE A 194 -17.75 -11.43 10.14
C ILE A 194 -17.33 -12.65 9.33
N SER A 195 -16.61 -12.45 8.20
CA SER A 195 -16.12 -13.54 7.36
C SER A 195 -14.88 -14.23 7.92
N ASN A 196 -14.32 -13.72 9.03
CA ASN A 196 -13.10 -14.26 9.62
C ASN A 196 -13.45 -15.33 10.66
N PRO A 197 -13.03 -16.59 10.49
CA PRO A 197 -13.38 -17.68 11.41
C PRO A 197 -13.01 -17.43 12.88
N ILE A 198 -11.93 -16.67 13.14
CA ILE A 198 -11.47 -16.37 14.51
C ILE A 198 -12.40 -15.34 15.19
N LEU A 199 -12.99 -14.44 14.40
CA LEU A 199 -13.81 -13.34 14.89
C LEU A 199 -15.32 -13.62 14.75
N ALA A 200 -15.67 -14.59 13.90
CA ALA A 200 -17.05 -14.91 13.54
C ALA A 200 -17.89 -15.33 14.74
N GLU A 201 -17.34 -16.11 15.68
CA GLU A 201 -18.07 -16.53 16.89
C GLU A 201 -18.62 -15.34 17.68
N TYR A 202 -17.77 -14.33 17.88
CA TYR A 202 -18.17 -13.08 18.53
C TYR A 202 -19.14 -12.28 17.66
N ALA A 203 -18.78 -12.09 16.38
CA ALA A 203 -19.54 -11.23 15.47
C ALA A 203 -20.96 -11.76 15.15
N ASN A 204 -21.17 -13.09 15.24
CA ASN A 204 -22.46 -13.74 15.04
C ASN A 204 -23.55 -13.20 16.00
N ASN A 205 -23.16 -12.81 17.22
CA ASN A 205 -24.08 -12.23 18.20
C ASN A 205 -24.64 -10.87 17.74
N HIS A 206 -23.98 -10.19 16.80
CA HIS A 206 -24.34 -8.86 16.32
C HIS A 206 -25.02 -8.88 14.94
N ILE A 207 -25.18 -10.05 14.29
CA ILE A 207 -25.81 -10.16 12.95
C ILE A 207 -27.22 -9.55 12.92
N GLY A 208 -28.01 -9.74 13.98
CA GLY A 208 -29.34 -9.15 14.09
C GLY A 208 -29.31 -7.62 14.04
N THR A 209 -28.40 -6.99 14.77
CA THR A 209 -28.19 -5.54 14.80
C THR A 209 -27.68 -5.03 13.45
N ILE A 210 -26.70 -5.71 12.85
CA ILE A 210 -26.18 -5.35 11.51
C ILE A 210 -27.31 -5.38 10.48
N ARG A 211 -28.16 -6.41 10.47
CA ARG A 211 -29.30 -6.52 9.56
C ARG A 211 -30.28 -5.37 9.73
N ARG A 212 -30.63 -5.02 10.97
CA ARG A 212 -31.52 -3.90 11.27
C ARG A 212 -30.95 -2.59 10.73
N LEU A 213 -29.71 -2.26 11.09
CA LEU A 213 -29.06 -1.03 10.62
C LEU A 213 -28.97 -0.97 9.09
N LEU A 214 -28.62 -2.07 8.42
CA LEU A 214 -28.58 -2.12 6.95
C LEU A 214 -29.95 -1.87 6.29
N HIS A 215 -31.06 -2.18 6.95
CA HIS A 215 -32.40 -1.87 6.47
C HIS A 215 -32.77 -0.40 6.68
N ASP A 216 -32.33 0.20 7.78
CA ASP A 216 -32.65 1.57 8.16
C ASP A 216 -31.81 2.60 7.37
N LEU A 217 -30.62 2.20 6.89
CA LEU A 217 -29.73 3.07 6.13
C LEU A 217 -30.24 3.34 4.70
N PRO A 218 -30.23 4.61 4.23
CA PRO A 218 -30.63 4.98 2.87
C PRO A 218 -29.54 4.64 1.84
N ILE A 219 -29.29 3.36 1.61
CA ILE A 219 -28.19 2.88 0.76
C ILE A 219 -28.48 3.15 -0.73
N VAL A 220 -27.72 4.07 -1.33
CA VAL A 220 -27.80 4.40 -2.76
C VAL A 220 -26.95 3.45 -3.61
N ASN A 221 -25.71 3.18 -3.19
CA ASN A 221 -24.78 2.30 -3.91
C ASN A 221 -24.72 0.91 -3.28
N LEU A 222 -25.54 -0.02 -3.80
CA LEU A 222 -25.63 -1.39 -3.29
C LEU A 222 -24.32 -2.19 -3.43
N GLN A 223 -23.45 -1.86 -4.40
CA GLN A 223 -22.23 -2.64 -4.65
C GLN A 223 -21.28 -2.64 -3.44
N ASN A 224 -21.22 -1.50 -2.74
CA ASN A 224 -20.39 -1.30 -1.56
C ASN A 224 -20.82 -2.17 -0.36
N TYR A 225 -22.11 -2.52 -0.31
CA TYR A 225 -22.71 -3.28 0.79
C TYR A 225 -22.99 -4.74 0.42
N LYS A 226 -22.90 -5.09 -0.87
CA LYS A 226 -23.34 -6.39 -1.39
C LYS A 226 -22.74 -7.57 -0.63
N LYS A 227 -21.42 -7.59 -0.42
CA LYS A 227 -20.74 -8.69 0.29
C LYS A 227 -21.22 -8.84 1.73
N LEU A 228 -21.35 -7.72 2.43
CA LEU A 228 -21.87 -7.70 3.80
C LEU A 228 -23.33 -8.18 3.85
N MET A 229 -24.18 -7.67 2.95
CA MET A 229 -25.59 -8.06 2.86
C MET A 229 -25.80 -9.53 2.48
N ASP A 230 -24.97 -10.08 1.60
CA ASP A 230 -24.98 -11.49 1.23
C ASP A 230 -24.63 -12.35 2.47
N GLU A 231 -23.60 -11.97 3.23
CA GLU A 231 -23.15 -12.69 4.43
C GLU A 231 -24.18 -12.66 5.58
N VAL A 232 -24.85 -11.51 5.81
CA VAL A 232 -25.87 -11.39 6.86
C VAL A 232 -27.28 -11.83 6.42
N GLY A 233 -27.43 -12.31 5.17
CA GLY A 233 -28.68 -12.84 4.63
C GLY A 233 -29.76 -11.78 4.34
N VAL A 234 -29.36 -10.55 4.04
CA VAL A 234 -30.25 -9.39 3.81
C VAL A 234 -30.38 -9.03 2.33
N SER A 235 -29.49 -9.56 1.48
CA SER A 235 -29.63 -9.44 0.04
C SER A 235 -30.99 -9.96 -0.41
N LYS A 236 -31.79 -9.06 -1.01
CA LYS A 236 -32.96 -9.43 -1.80
C LYS A 236 -32.48 -10.15 -3.05
N THR A 237 -32.02 -11.39 -2.90
CA THR A 237 -31.87 -12.26 -4.06
C THR A 237 -33.29 -12.52 -4.52
N ASN A 238 -33.63 -11.96 -5.69
CA ASN A 238 -34.61 -12.54 -6.58
C ASN A 238 -34.44 -14.06 -6.52
N ARG A 239 -35.30 -14.73 -5.73
CA ARG A 239 -35.60 -16.14 -5.96
C ARG A 239 -36.30 -16.14 -7.31
N ILE A 240 -35.52 -16.13 -8.39
CA ILE A 240 -35.99 -16.68 -9.64
C ILE A 240 -36.27 -18.13 -9.28
N THR A 241 -37.56 -18.40 -9.06
CA THR A 241 -38.13 -19.72 -9.11
C THR A 241 -37.73 -20.31 -10.45
N SER A 242 -36.60 -21.03 -10.48
CA SER A 242 -36.31 -21.97 -11.54
C SER A 242 -37.34 -23.08 -11.40
N ASN A 243 -38.53 -22.83 -11.94
CA ASN A 243 -39.50 -23.86 -12.27
C ASN A 243 -38.96 -24.60 -13.51
N GLY A 244 -37.80 -25.25 -13.34
CA GLY A 244 -37.18 -26.13 -14.32
C GLY A 244 -37.86 -27.48 -14.27
N LYS A 245 -38.91 -27.66 -15.08
CA LYS A 245 -39.55 -28.96 -15.32
C LYS A 245 -38.49 -30.02 -15.67
N PRO A 246 -38.56 -31.25 -15.13
CA PRO A 246 -37.61 -32.31 -15.46
C PRO A 246 -37.84 -32.76 -16.90
N LYS A 247 -36.87 -32.49 -17.79
CA LYS A 247 -36.95 -32.94 -19.18
C LYS A 247 -36.64 -34.44 -19.24
N ARG A 248 -37.69 -35.23 -19.46
CA ARG A 248 -37.68 -36.68 -19.70
C ARG A 248 -36.64 -37.05 -20.78
N ARG A 249 -35.86 -38.09 -20.46
CA ARG A 249 -35.12 -38.93 -21.40
C ARG A 249 -36.09 -39.70 -22.30
N THR A 250 -35.87 -39.65 -23.61
CA THR A 250 -36.21 -40.74 -24.54
C THR A 250 -35.03 -40.93 -25.51
N GLY A 251 -34.42 -42.12 -25.49
CA GLY A 251 -33.53 -42.62 -26.56
C GLY A 251 -34.33 -42.91 -27.83
N ARG A 252 -33.81 -43.33 -28.99
CA ARG A 252 -32.60 -44.06 -29.47
C ARG A 252 -32.74 -43.95 -31.03
N THR A 253 -31.76 -44.07 -31.94
CA THR A 253 -30.82 -45.16 -32.23
C THR A 253 -30.01 -44.83 -33.50
N GLY A 254 -28.78 -45.36 -33.58
CA GLY A 254 -27.95 -45.50 -34.79
C GLY A 254 -26.50 -45.05 -34.53
N LYS A 255 -25.66 -45.77 -33.75
CA LYS A 255 -24.73 -46.87 -34.18
C LYS A 255 -24.07 -46.56 -35.54
N GLN A 256 -22.75 -46.52 -35.69
CA GLN A 256 -21.90 -47.72 -35.58
C GLN A 256 -20.36 -47.45 -35.50
N TYR A 257 -19.72 -47.94 -34.41
CA TYR A 257 -18.40 -48.60 -34.24
C TYR A 257 -17.11 -47.76 -34.37
N ASP A 258 -16.00 -47.93 -33.63
CA ASP A 258 -15.52 -48.83 -32.55
C ASP A 258 -14.43 -48.02 -31.79
N GLN A 259 -14.36 -47.92 -30.45
CA GLN A 259 -13.61 -48.79 -29.50
C GLN A 259 -12.14 -49.08 -29.94
N MET A 260 -11.06 -48.92 -29.16
CA MET A 260 -10.85 -49.00 -27.71
C MET A 260 -9.37 -48.63 -27.32
N TYR A 261 -9.18 -48.20 -26.06
CA TYR A 261 -8.02 -48.36 -25.12
C TYR A 261 -6.56 -47.86 -25.41
N VAL A 262 -6.15 -46.77 -24.75
CA VAL A 262 -5.28 -46.62 -23.51
C VAL A 262 -4.47 -47.86 -23.04
N PRO A 263 -3.30 -47.86 -22.31
CA PRO A 263 -2.35 -46.81 -21.78
C PRO A 263 -0.80 -47.14 -21.85
N MET A 264 0.02 -46.18 -21.34
CA MET A 264 1.19 -46.33 -20.42
C MET A 264 2.64 -46.66 -20.88
N LEU A 265 3.56 -45.89 -20.25
CA LEU A 265 4.92 -46.17 -19.73
C LEU A 265 6.19 -45.96 -20.61
N GLN A 266 6.91 -44.89 -20.24
CA GLN A 266 8.27 -44.85 -19.65
C GLN A 266 9.54 -45.08 -20.49
N GLN A 267 10.44 -44.09 -20.33
CA GLN A 267 11.92 -44.11 -20.32
C GLN A 267 12.75 -43.81 -21.59
N GLN A 268 13.48 -42.68 -21.47
CA GLN A 268 14.95 -42.54 -21.55
C GLN A 268 15.65 -42.22 -22.91
N GLN A 269 16.34 -41.06 -22.85
CA GLN A 269 17.57 -40.61 -23.54
C GLN A 269 17.60 -40.36 -25.06
N GLY A 270 18.17 -39.20 -25.41
CA GLY A 270 18.73 -38.94 -26.74
C GLY A 270 18.89 -37.46 -27.06
N SER A 271 20.06 -36.88 -26.75
CA SER A 271 20.53 -35.55 -27.13
C SER A 271 20.47 -35.30 -28.65
N HIS A 272 20.18 -34.06 -29.07
CA HIS A 272 21.05 -33.34 -30.01
C HIS A 272 20.81 -31.81 -30.03
N HIS A 273 21.92 -31.11 -30.23
CA HIS A 273 22.14 -29.68 -30.21
C HIS A 273 21.32 -28.88 -31.23
N HIS A 274 20.82 -27.72 -30.80
CA HIS A 274 20.77 -26.55 -31.69
C HIS A 274 21.30 -25.31 -30.98
N GLN A 275 22.33 -24.76 -31.59
CA GLN A 275 23.15 -23.63 -31.18
C GLN A 275 22.44 -22.35 -31.67
N GLN A 276 21.95 -21.51 -30.76
CA GLN A 276 21.53 -20.16 -31.11
C GLN A 276 22.52 -19.16 -30.52
N GLN A 277 23.27 -18.54 -31.43
CA GLN A 277 24.21 -17.46 -31.17
C GLN A 277 23.48 -16.27 -30.54
N GLN A 278 24.01 -15.80 -29.42
CA GLN A 278 23.69 -14.50 -28.87
C GLN A 278 24.28 -13.41 -29.78
N HIS A 279 23.41 -12.54 -30.28
CA HIS A 279 23.81 -11.27 -30.88
C HIS A 279 23.73 -10.19 -29.80
N TYR A 280 24.87 -9.57 -29.48
CA TYR A 280 24.94 -8.31 -28.74
C TYR A 280 24.52 -7.17 -29.66
N PRO A 281 23.63 -6.24 -29.23
CA PRO A 281 23.57 -4.93 -29.84
C PRO A 281 24.65 -4.05 -29.22
N GLN A 282 25.59 -3.65 -30.06
CA GLN A 282 26.61 -2.64 -29.84
C GLN A 282 25.91 -1.27 -29.62
N GLN A 283 25.96 -0.71 -28.41
CA GLN A 283 25.49 0.64 -28.16
C GLN A 283 26.48 1.63 -28.79
N GLN A 284 26.07 2.27 -29.89
CA GLN A 284 26.68 3.50 -30.36
C GLN A 284 26.37 4.62 -29.36
N GLN A 285 27.42 5.17 -28.74
CA GLN A 285 27.37 6.45 -28.05
C GLN A 285 27.09 7.54 -29.09
N GLN A 286 25.86 8.05 -29.07
CA GLN A 286 25.53 9.32 -29.69
C GLN A 286 25.44 10.36 -28.57
N HIS A 287 26.44 11.23 -28.50
CA HIS A 287 26.36 12.46 -27.70
C HIS A 287 25.29 13.36 -28.31
N GLN A 288 24.12 13.43 -27.66
CA GLN A 288 23.11 14.43 -27.97
C GLN A 288 23.01 15.38 -26.78
N HIS A 289 23.53 16.60 -26.95
CA HIS A 289 23.22 17.73 -26.08
C HIS A 289 21.72 18.00 -26.15
N GLN A 290 20.99 17.69 -25.08
CA GLN A 290 19.59 18.05 -24.96
C GLN A 290 19.48 19.39 -24.23
N HIS A 291 19.24 20.44 -25.00
CA HIS A 291 18.71 21.70 -24.50
C HIS A 291 17.40 21.43 -23.75
N GLN A 292 17.28 22.03 -22.56
CA GLN A 292 16.00 22.22 -21.87
C GLN A 292 15.03 22.95 -22.81
N GLN A 293 14.09 22.24 -23.41
CA GLN A 293 12.87 22.84 -23.94
C GLN A 293 11.81 22.76 -22.84
N GLN A 294 11.52 23.92 -22.25
CA GLN A 294 10.28 24.13 -21.50
C GLN A 294 9.09 23.82 -22.43
N PRO A 295 8.00 23.20 -21.94
CA PRO A 295 6.80 23.06 -22.74
C PRO A 295 6.24 24.47 -23.05
N PRO A 296 5.80 24.74 -24.29
CA PRO A 296 5.21 26.03 -24.61
C PRO A 296 3.91 26.20 -23.82
N GLN A 297 3.85 27.28 -23.01
CA GLN A 297 2.61 27.79 -22.47
C GLN A 297 1.72 28.21 -23.64
N GLN A 298 0.77 27.36 -24.03
CA GLN A 298 -0.34 27.78 -24.87
C GLN A 298 -1.25 28.68 -24.02
N GLN A 299 -1.12 29.99 -24.22
CA GLN A 299 -2.15 30.94 -23.82
C GLN A 299 -3.44 30.57 -24.56
N GLN A 300 -4.42 30.02 -23.85
CA GLN A 300 -5.77 29.87 -24.38
C GLN A 300 -6.39 31.27 -24.50
N GLN A 301 -6.30 31.83 -25.70
CA GLN A 301 -7.04 33.03 -26.08
C GLN A 301 -8.52 32.64 -26.23
N TYR A 302 -9.33 33.07 -25.28
CA TYR A 302 -10.79 32.89 -25.29
C TYR A 302 -11.39 33.77 -26.41
N TYR A 303 -11.73 33.17 -27.55
CA TYR A 303 -12.55 33.83 -28.56
C TYR A 303 -14.03 33.59 -28.24
N PRO A 304 -14.88 34.63 -28.19
CA PRO A 304 -16.32 34.42 -28.14
C PRO A 304 -16.77 33.83 -29.49
N PRO A 305 -17.76 32.93 -29.51
CA PRO A 305 -18.24 32.37 -30.77
C PRO A 305 -18.95 33.46 -31.57
N TYR A 306 -18.47 33.72 -32.79
CA TYR A 306 -19.22 34.46 -33.79
C TYR A 306 -20.49 33.65 -34.11
N GLN A 307 -21.65 34.22 -33.79
CA GLN A 307 -22.93 33.68 -34.27
C GLN A 307 -23.01 33.91 -35.78
N GLN A 308 -22.72 32.87 -36.55
CA GLN A 308 -23.05 32.87 -37.97
C GLN A 308 -24.56 32.68 -38.11
N PHE A 309 -25.25 33.75 -38.51
CA PHE A 309 -26.64 33.73 -38.92
C PHE A 309 -26.76 32.93 -40.23
N TYR A 310 -27.06 31.64 -40.15
CA TYR A 310 -27.58 30.90 -41.29
C TYR A 310 -29.09 31.18 -41.39
N PRO A 311 -29.61 31.53 -42.58
CA PRO A 311 -31.05 31.54 -42.78
C PRO A 311 -31.57 30.10 -42.63
N GLN A 312 -32.42 29.89 -41.63
CA GLN A 312 -33.16 28.65 -41.40
C GLN A 312 -34.01 28.31 -42.63
N GLN A 313 -33.51 27.42 -43.50
CA GLN A 313 -34.40 26.55 -44.25
C GLN A 313 -34.80 25.41 -43.32
N TYR A 314 -36.09 25.37 -42.99
CA TYR A 314 -36.72 24.29 -42.23
C TYR A 314 -36.62 22.97 -43.01
N VAL A 315 -35.51 22.25 -42.84
CA VAL A 315 -35.48 20.82 -43.11
C VAL A 315 -36.01 20.14 -41.86
N ASN A 316 -37.24 19.63 -41.95
CA ASN A 316 -37.92 18.94 -40.87
C ASN A 316 -37.22 17.60 -40.60
N VAL A 317 -36.21 17.59 -39.75
CA VAL A 317 -35.48 16.37 -39.35
C VAL A 317 -36.35 15.61 -38.34
N PRO A 318 -36.75 14.36 -38.64
CA PRO A 318 -37.65 13.62 -37.76
C PRO A 318 -37.07 13.41 -36.35
N PRO A 319 -37.89 13.44 -35.27
CA PRO A 319 -37.43 13.42 -33.88
C PRO A 319 -36.50 12.26 -33.51
N TYR A 320 -36.64 11.12 -34.18
CA TYR A 320 -35.84 9.92 -33.93
C TYR A 320 -34.36 10.08 -34.33
N LEU A 321 -34.05 10.86 -35.36
CA LEU A 321 -32.67 11.08 -35.82
C LEU A 321 -31.90 11.99 -34.86
N LYS A 322 -32.58 12.97 -34.23
CA LYS A 322 -31.96 13.87 -33.24
C LYS A 322 -31.60 13.15 -31.94
N GLN A 323 -32.42 12.19 -31.52
CA GLN A 323 -32.14 11.34 -30.35
C GLN A 323 -30.97 10.39 -30.61
N GLN A 324 -30.88 9.82 -31.82
CA GLN A 324 -29.81 8.91 -32.21
C GLN A 324 -28.45 9.62 -32.31
N GLN A 325 -28.41 10.86 -32.81
CA GLN A 325 -27.19 11.68 -32.83
C GLN A 325 -26.70 12.04 -31.42
N MET A 326 -27.61 12.36 -30.49
CA MET A 326 -27.23 12.66 -29.11
C MET A 326 -26.69 11.42 -28.38
N TYR A 327 -27.29 10.25 -28.59
CA TYR A 327 -26.85 8.99 -28.00
C TYR A 327 -25.47 8.55 -28.51
N ASN A 328 -25.20 8.70 -29.81
CA ASN A 328 -23.88 8.41 -30.38
C ASN A 328 -22.80 9.41 -29.90
N SER A 329 -23.16 10.68 -29.70
CA SER A 329 -22.22 11.68 -29.16
C SER A 329 -21.84 11.40 -27.70
N GLN A 330 -22.78 10.91 -26.87
CA GLN A 330 -22.50 10.52 -25.49
C GLN A 330 -21.60 9.28 -25.41
N GLN A 331 -21.82 8.26 -26.26
CA GLN A 331 -20.93 7.09 -26.32
C GLN A 331 -19.52 7.43 -26.79
N ALA A 332 -19.37 8.31 -27.78
CA ALA A 332 -18.06 8.77 -28.25
C ALA A 332 -17.28 9.52 -27.16
N THR A 333 -17.97 10.38 -26.40
CA THR A 333 -17.35 11.14 -25.30
C THR A 333 -16.89 10.21 -24.16
N GLN A 334 -17.69 9.19 -23.82
CA GLN A 334 -17.34 8.20 -22.79
C GLN A 334 -16.13 7.35 -23.19
N ALA A 335 -16.07 6.91 -24.45
CA ALA A 335 -14.93 6.15 -24.97
C ALA A 335 -13.62 6.98 -24.95
N GLN A 336 -13.71 8.28 -25.22
CA GLN A 336 -12.55 9.18 -25.24
C GLN A 336 -12.00 9.43 -23.82
N VAL A 337 -12.89 9.61 -22.82
CA VAL A 337 -12.50 9.76 -21.41
C VAL A 337 -11.86 8.48 -20.88
N GLN A 338 -12.39 7.31 -21.24
CA GLN A 338 -11.85 6.03 -20.79
C GLN A 338 -10.47 5.73 -21.40
N ALA A 339 -10.27 6.05 -22.68
CA ALA A 339 -8.96 5.92 -23.33
C ALA A 339 -7.91 6.86 -22.71
N GLN A 340 -8.31 8.09 -22.35
CA GLN A 340 -7.41 9.07 -21.74
C GLN A 340 -7.02 8.68 -20.30
N ALA A 341 -7.95 8.11 -19.53
CA ALA A 341 -7.68 7.56 -18.20
C ALA A 341 -6.73 6.36 -18.26
N GLN A 342 -6.89 5.47 -19.24
CA GLN A 342 -6.00 4.31 -19.43
C GLN A 342 -4.57 4.74 -19.83
N ALA A 343 -4.45 5.75 -20.69
CA ALA A 343 -3.15 6.31 -21.08
C ALA A 343 -2.42 6.97 -19.90
N GLN A 344 -3.14 7.69 -19.04
CA GLN A 344 -2.56 8.27 -17.82
C GLN A 344 -2.12 7.20 -16.81
N ALA A 345 -2.91 6.14 -16.63
CA ALA A 345 -2.56 5.04 -15.74
C ALA A 345 -1.29 4.29 -16.22
N GLN A 346 -1.17 4.06 -17.54
CA GLN A 346 0.04 3.46 -18.12
C GLN A 346 1.26 4.38 -18.00
N ALA A 347 1.12 5.70 -18.21
CA ALA A 347 2.20 6.65 -18.05
C ALA A 347 2.70 6.71 -16.59
N GLN A 348 1.80 6.68 -15.60
CA GLN A 348 2.18 6.62 -14.19
C GLN A 348 2.87 5.30 -13.81
N ALA A 349 2.38 4.17 -14.33
CA ALA A 349 3.01 2.87 -14.09
C ALA A 349 4.42 2.80 -14.70
N GLN A 350 4.62 3.34 -15.91
CA GLN A 350 5.94 3.42 -16.54
C GLN A 350 6.88 4.37 -15.80
N ALA A 351 6.39 5.51 -15.31
CA ALA A 351 7.18 6.43 -14.50
C ALA A 351 7.63 5.78 -13.17
N GLN A 352 6.73 5.06 -12.49
CA GLN A 352 7.08 4.31 -11.27
C GLN A 352 8.09 3.19 -11.54
N ALA A 353 7.93 2.45 -12.64
CA ALA A 353 8.86 1.38 -13.02
C ALA A 353 10.25 1.94 -13.40
N ALA A 354 10.30 3.04 -14.15
CA ALA A 354 11.55 3.71 -14.48
C ALA A 354 12.27 4.23 -13.23
N GLN A 355 11.52 4.78 -12.27
CA GLN A 355 12.07 5.29 -11.03
C GLN A 355 12.58 4.15 -10.11
N GLN A 356 11.85 3.02 -10.03
CA GLN A 356 12.34 1.82 -9.33
C GLN A 356 13.61 1.23 -9.97
N ALA A 357 13.71 1.24 -11.30
CA ALA A 357 14.93 0.80 -11.99
C ALA A 357 16.11 1.74 -11.70
N GLN A 358 15.86 3.04 -11.62
CA GLN A 358 16.86 4.05 -11.27
C GLN A 358 17.33 3.89 -9.81
N ASP A 359 16.38 3.68 -8.88
CA ASP A 359 16.68 3.39 -7.46
C ASP A 359 17.53 2.11 -7.31
N MET A 360 17.21 1.06 -8.08
CA MET A 360 17.97 -0.19 -8.07
C MET A 360 19.39 0.01 -8.61
N ALA A 361 19.55 0.79 -9.69
CA ALA A 361 20.87 1.10 -10.26
C ALA A 361 21.74 1.90 -9.28
N VAL A 362 21.17 2.87 -8.58
CA VAL A 362 21.86 3.63 -7.54
C VAL A 362 22.26 2.73 -6.37
N MET A 363 21.37 1.84 -5.91
CA MET A 363 21.67 0.89 -4.84
C MET A 363 22.86 0.00 -5.20
N GLN A 364 22.90 -0.49 -6.45
CA GLN A 364 24.01 -1.30 -6.95
C GLN A 364 25.33 -0.50 -7.05
N GLN A 365 25.25 0.79 -7.40
CA GLN A 365 26.42 1.68 -7.40
C GLN A 365 26.96 1.93 -5.99
N LEU A 366 26.08 2.15 -5.01
CA LEU A 366 26.47 2.32 -3.61
C LEU A 366 27.10 1.05 -3.03
N GLU A 367 26.57 -0.12 -3.39
CA GLU A 367 27.15 -1.41 -3.01
C GLU A 367 28.56 -1.59 -3.62
N GLN A 368 28.75 -1.25 -4.89
CA GLN A 368 30.07 -1.28 -5.54
C GLN A 368 31.06 -0.31 -4.89
N LEU A 369 30.63 0.91 -4.53
CA LEU A 369 31.48 1.88 -3.83
C LEU A 369 31.84 1.41 -2.41
N SER A 370 30.91 0.75 -1.72
CA SER A 370 31.15 0.13 -0.41
C SER A 370 32.16 -1.03 -0.52
N LEU A 371 31.98 -1.92 -1.50
CA LEU A 371 32.90 -3.04 -1.75
C LEU A 371 34.29 -2.56 -2.20
N SER A 372 34.35 -1.51 -3.03
CA SER A 372 35.63 -0.89 -3.42
C SER A 372 36.33 -0.24 -2.23
N SER A 373 35.59 0.41 -1.33
CA SER A 373 36.15 0.98 -0.10
C SER A 373 36.65 -0.10 0.87
N ALA A 374 35.99 -1.27 0.91
CA ALA A 374 36.43 -2.43 1.67
C ALA A 374 37.67 -3.10 1.05
N ALA A 375 37.76 -3.15 -0.29
CA ALA A 375 38.89 -3.72 -1.03
C ALA A 375 40.14 -2.81 -1.03
N LEU A 376 39.95 -1.49 -0.92
CA LEU A 376 41.03 -0.50 -0.84
C LEU A 376 41.73 -0.45 0.52
N GLY A 377 41.29 -1.25 1.50
CA GLY A 377 42.00 -1.48 2.76
C GLY A 377 42.55 -0.20 3.38
N TYR A 378 41.69 0.58 4.03
CA TYR A 378 42.15 1.71 4.85
C TYR A 378 43.01 1.18 6.00
N ASN A 379 44.31 1.01 5.70
CA ASN A 379 45.36 0.99 6.69
C ASN A 379 45.31 2.35 7.38
N SER A 380 44.86 2.31 8.64
CA SER A 380 45.35 3.07 9.77
C SER A 380 46.10 4.36 9.42
N ASN A 381 45.43 5.48 9.70
CA ASN A 381 45.99 6.80 9.95
C ASN A 381 47.46 6.74 10.46
N PRO A 382 48.43 7.47 9.87
CA PRO A 382 49.80 7.50 10.34
C PRO A 382 49.85 8.24 11.69
N GLY A 383 49.73 7.48 12.78
CA GLY A 383 49.69 8.05 14.13
C GLY A 383 49.12 7.13 15.21
N THR A 384 48.58 5.96 14.87
CA THR A 384 48.07 5.00 15.86
C THR A 384 49.20 4.06 16.31
N PRO A 385 49.61 4.05 17.60
CA PRO A 385 50.68 3.18 18.05
C PRO A 385 50.21 1.73 18.07
N THR A 386 50.89 0.86 17.32
CA THR A 386 50.67 -0.59 17.35
C THR A 386 51.22 -1.14 18.66
N MET A 387 50.33 -1.63 19.53
CA MET A 387 50.71 -2.42 20.70
C MET A 387 51.38 -3.72 20.24
N SER A 388 52.71 -3.79 20.42
CA SER A 388 53.51 -4.98 20.19
C SER A 388 53.08 -6.09 21.14
N ARG A 389 52.43 -7.11 20.59
CA ARG A 389 52.15 -8.37 21.28
C ARG A 389 53.43 -9.22 21.26
N ASN A 390 54.19 -9.20 22.35
CA ASN A 390 54.83 -10.36 22.96
C ASN A 390 55.80 -9.93 24.07
N GLN A 391 55.54 -10.39 25.29
CA GLN A 391 56.47 -11.01 26.23
C GLN A 391 55.79 -11.01 27.60
N TYR A 392 55.46 -12.19 28.14
CA TYR A 392 55.90 -12.67 29.45
C TYR A 392 55.27 -14.05 29.73
N ILE A 393 56.18 -15.02 29.77
CA ILE A 393 56.12 -16.40 30.32
C ILE A 393 55.35 -17.43 29.50
#